data_AF-A0AAD6N1L4-F1
#
_entry.id   AF-A0AAD6N1L4-F1
#
_cell.length_a   1.000
_cell.length_b   1.000
_cell.length_c   1.000
_cell.angle_alpha   90.00
_cell.angle_beta   90.00
_cell.angle_gamma   90.00
#
_symmetry.space_group_name_H-M   'P 1'
#
loop_
_entity.id
_entity.type
_entity.pdbx_description
1 polymer ?
#
loop_
_entity_poly.entity_id
_entity_poly.type
_entity_poly.pdbx_seq_one_letter_code
_entity_poly.pdbx_strand_id
1 'polypeptide(L)'
;MVLLFFVISGYAVSISIIRLREAAPMHFYWKLTSSVLRRGFQLYIPVLVTCVLSYVALFTGLTDWNPGNVTEGCPKAEPWSALGAHLSCLTMIFLTTLDLTGSLQATGYDFHLWTISYELQCSLSIYLVILGLAPAKPRLRLMAIACLATFMWFGSPIISAFLAGLIFAELDISKQESSNASTSVDKRYQTRLSAACLNLLPGLLLGIGIFLICLPQDPNSPPEFWFQSQLALPFYVDPQIRIRAWHAIGAILVVGALRHLPLVRAPLESKLAPFLGTISFSIYLLHPIFIMILRNRILEGVCHRLWGTDFWQTRQDESAWHVFSWPGSLQDLSWGRYWFWGRVIWPGLLIGDQLRGRIRWRRFFVGAKQPRGVFYIPCMTLRPTSPF
;
A
#
# COMPACT_ATOMS: atom_id res chain seq x y z
N MET A 1 6.22 5.91 -5.33
CA MET A 1 4.75 5.69 -5.31
C MET A 1 4.35 4.59 -4.31
N VAL A 2 4.75 3.32 -4.50
CA VAL A 2 4.35 2.18 -3.65
C VAL A 2 4.68 2.35 -2.16
N LEU A 3 5.77 3.05 -1.82
CA LEU A 3 6.20 3.20 -0.43
C LEU A 3 5.21 3.99 0.46
N LEU A 4 4.37 4.85 -0.13
CA LEU A 4 3.27 5.49 0.61
C LEU A 4 2.30 4.45 1.16
N PHE A 5 1.97 3.44 0.36
CA PHE A 5 1.10 2.35 0.77
C PHE A 5 1.72 1.57 1.94
N PHE A 6 3.03 1.33 1.94
CA PHE A 6 3.71 0.67 3.05
C PHE A 6 3.66 1.48 4.35
N VAL A 7 3.88 2.80 4.31
CA VAL A 7 3.76 3.65 5.52
C VAL A 7 2.32 3.60 6.07
N ILE A 8 1.32 3.72 5.19
CA ILE A 8 -0.10 3.70 5.58
C ILE A 8 -0.52 2.33 6.11
N SER A 9 -0.11 1.24 5.46
CA SER A 9 -0.40 -0.13 5.89
C SER A 9 0.24 -0.41 7.26
N GLY A 10 1.50 0.01 7.46
CA GLY A 10 2.17 -0.08 8.76
C GLY A 10 1.41 0.64 9.88
N TYR A 11 0.89 1.84 9.61
CA TYR A 11 0.05 2.59 10.54
C TYR A 11 -1.27 1.87 10.87
N ALA A 12 -2.04 1.49 9.84
CA ALA A 12 -3.38 0.90 9.98
C ALA A 12 -3.38 -0.40 10.79
N VAL A 13 -2.30 -1.15 10.66
CA VAL A 13 -2.13 -2.46 11.31
C VAL A 13 -1.74 -2.25 12.77
N SER A 14 -0.77 -1.38 12.99
CA SER A 14 -0.26 -1.04 14.31
C SER A 14 -1.34 -0.42 15.19
N ILE A 15 -2.09 0.57 14.70
CA ILE A 15 -3.07 1.30 15.51
C ILE A 15 -4.14 0.37 16.11
N SER A 16 -4.56 -0.64 15.36
CA SER A 16 -5.60 -1.58 15.81
C SER A 16 -5.13 -2.47 16.98
N ILE A 17 -3.84 -2.82 17.00
CA ILE A 17 -3.23 -3.70 18.00
C ILE A 17 -2.82 -2.89 19.23
N ILE A 18 -2.18 -1.75 19.02
CA ILE A 18 -1.68 -0.86 20.08
C ILE A 18 -2.84 -0.34 20.93
N ARG A 19 -3.99 0.02 20.32
CA ARG A 19 -5.20 0.39 21.06
C ARG A 19 -5.69 -0.71 22.00
N LEU A 20 -5.58 -1.98 21.60
CA LEU A 20 -6.02 -3.08 22.45
C LEU A 20 -4.99 -3.38 23.55
N ARG A 21 -3.70 -3.17 23.28
CA ARG A 21 -2.64 -3.32 24.29
C ARG A 21 -2.92 -2.46 25.53
N GLU A 22 -3.28 -1.20 25.31
CA GLU A 22 -3.56 -0.25 26.41
C GLU A 22 -4.93 -0.51 27.07
N ALA A 23 -5.95 -0.91 26.29
CA ALA A 23 -7.31 -1.10 26.80
C ALA A 23 -7.56 -2.45 27.49
N ALA A 24 -6.97 -3.54 27.00
CA ALA A 24 -7.22 -4.90 27.47
C ALA A 24 -6.01 -5.84 27.22
N PRO A 25 -4.98 -5.82 28.09
CA PRO A 25 -3.73 -6.55 27.87
C PRO A 25 -3.92 -8.08 27.78
N MET A 26 -4.93 -8.64 28.44
CA MET A 26 -5.24 -10.08 28.36
C MET A 26 -5.65 -10.51 26.94
N HIS A 27 -6.40 -9.67 26.22
CA HIS A 27 -6.87 -9.97 24.86
C HIS A 27 -5.88 -9.56 23.77
N PHE A 28 -4.80 -8.86 24.12
CA PHE A 28 -3.78 -8.38 23.19
C PHE A 28 -3.10 -9.54 22.45
N TYR A 29 -2.64 -10.57 23.16
CA TYR A 29 -1.93 -11.70 22.56
C TYR A 29 -2.82 -12.46 21.57
N TRP A 30 -4.07 -12.73 21.95
CA TRP A 30 -5.04 -13.39 21.08
C TRP A 30 -5.34 -12.57 19.82
N LYS A 31 -5.47 -11.25 19.95
CA LYS A 31 -5.67 -10.38 18.77
C LYS A 31 -4.45 -10.37 17.87
N LEU A 32 -3.24 -10.36 18.44
CA LEU A 32 -1.99 -10.38 17.68
C LEU A 32 -1.86 -11.68 16.90
N THR A 33 -2.03 -12.83 17.53
CA THR A 33 -1.97 -14.14 16.86
C THR A 33 -3.06 -14.30 15.80
N SER A 34 -4.30 -13.90 16.10
CA SER A 34 -5.40 -13.93 15.12
C SER A 34 -5.14 -13.00 13.93
N SER A 35 -4.54 -11.82 14.17
CA SER A 35 -4.19 -10.86 13.11
C SER A 35 -3.10 -11.41 12.20
N VAL A 36 -2.08 -12.07 12.75
CA VAL A 36 -1.00 -12.71 11.98
C VAL A 36 -1.56 -13.75 11.02
N LEU A 37 -2.33 -14.71 11.55
CA LEU A 37 -2.87 -15.81 10.74
C LEU A 37 -3.85 -15.31 9.69
N ARG A 38 -4.82 -14.48 10.09
CA ARG A 38 -5.86 -13.98 9.18
C ARG A 38 -5.26 -13.18 8.03
N ARG A 39 -4.24 -12.36 8.31
CA ARG A 39 -3.62 -11.51 7.29
C ARG A 39 -2.88 -12.32 6.24
N GLY A 40 -2.14 -13.37 6.66
CA GLY A 40 -1.48 -14.27 5.71
C GLY A 40 -2.47 -14.88 4.73
N PHE A 41 -3.54 -15.50 5.24
CA PHE A 41 -4.58 -16.08 4.39
C PHE A 41 -5.30 -15.04 3.52
N GLN A 42 -5.64 -13.88 4.09
CA GLN A 42 -6.36 -12.83 3.37
C GLN A 42 -5.55 -12.25 2.20
N LEU A 43 -4.22 -12.16 2.32
CA LEU A 43 -3.37 -11.64 1.24
C LEU A 43 -3.03 -12.73 0.20
N TYR A 44 -2.77 -13.97 0.63
CA TYR A 44 -2.34 -15.03 -0.27
C TYR A 44 -3.46 -15.72 -1.05
N ILE A 45 -4.67 -15.81 -0.51
CA ILE A 45 -5.80 -16.42 -1.23
C ILE A 45 -6.11 -15.63 -2.52
N PRO A 46 -6.27 -14.29 -2.50
CA PRO A 46 -6.49 -13.52 -3.71
C PRO A 46 -5.36 -13.63 -4.73
N VAL A 47 -4.10 -13.66 -4.27
CA VAL A 47 -2.91 -13.84 -5.13
C VAL A 47 -2.95 -15.18 -5.85
N LEU A 48 -3.24 -16.26 -5.12
CA LEU A 48 -3.38 -17.60 -5.69
C LEU A 48 -4.48 -17.63 -6.76
N VAL A 49 -5.62 -17.01 -6.48
CA VAL A 49 -6.74 -16.92 -7.44
C VAL A 49 -6.32 -16.16 -8.70
N THR A 50 -5.63 -15.03 -8.57
CA THR A 50 -5.14 -14.30 -9.75
C THR A 50 -4.10 -15.06 -10.55
N CYS A 51 -3.16 -15.75 -9.91
CA CYS A 51 -2.21 -16.60 -10.63
C CYS A 51 -2.96 -17.70 -11.40
N VAL A 52 -3.92 -18.40 -10.76
CA VAL A 52 -4.74 -19.40 -11.44
C VAL A 52 -5.48 -18.80 -12.64
N LEU A 53 -6.10 -17.63 -12.49
CA LEU A 53 -6.81 -16.95 -13.59
C LEU A 53 -5.87 -16.58 -14.74
N SER A 54 -4.69 -16.02 -14.45
CA SER A 54 -3.66 -15.70 -15.45
C SER A 54 -3.25 -16.96 -16.24
N TYR A 55 -3.08 -18.09 -15.56
CA TYR A 55 -2.70 -19.36 -16.21
C TYR A 55 -3.82 -20.01 -17.00
N VAL A 56 -5.08 -19.88 -16.56
CA VAL A 56 -6.23 -20.30 -17.37
C VAL A 56 -6.33 -19.46 -18.64
N ALA A 57 -6.07 -18.15 -18.56
CA ALA A 57 -6.04 -17.27 -19.73
C ALA A 57 -4.89 -17.62 -20.69
N LEU A 58 -3.74 -18.02 -20.16
CA LEU A 58 -2.62 -18.56 -20.94
C LEU A 58 -2.97 -19.89 -21.64
N PHE A 59 -3.53 -20.84 -20.89
CA PHE A 59 -3.88 -22.16 -21.41
C PHE A 59 -4.90 -22.07 -22.56
N THR A 60 -5.87 -21.16 -22.44
CA THR A 60 -6.90 -20.91 -23.46
C THR A 60 -6.40 -20.11 -24.68
N GLY A 61 -5.16 -19.61 -24.66
CA GLY A 61 -4.60 -18.76 -25.71
C GLY A 61 -5.21 -17.36 -25.77
N LEU A 62 -5.88 -16.90 -24.70
CA LEU A 62 -6.44 -15.55 -24.65
C LEU A 62 -5.34 -14.49 -24.54
N THR A 63 -4.24 -14.83 -23.89
CA THR A 63 -3.07 -13.97 -23.72
C THR A 63 -1.83 -14.62 -24.29
N ASP A 64 -1.14 -13.91 -25.17
CA ASP A 64 0.14 -14.33 -25.74
C ASP A 64 1.27 -13.60 -25.02
N TRP A 65 2.13 -14.34 -24.30
CA TRP A 65 3.35 -13.79 -23.72
C TRP A 65 4.54 -14.44 -24.39
N ASN A 66 5.18 -13.65 -25.25
CA ASN A 66 6.51 -13.98 -25.74
C ASN A 66 7.51 -13.25 -24.85
N PRO A 67 8.20 -13.94 -23.92
CA PRO A 67 9.23 -13.28 -23.14
C PRO A 67 10.34 -12.83 -24.07
N GLY A 68 10.76 -11.56 -23.94
CA GLY A 68 11.88 -11.03 -24.72
C GLY A 68 13.21 -11.75 -24.45
N ASN A 69 13.30 -12.51 -23.35
CA ASN A 69 14.40 -13.39 -22.98
C ASN A 69 13.90 -14.84 -22.84
N VAL A 70 14.53 -15.79 -23.53
CA VAL A 70 14.17 -17.23 -23.51
C VAL A 70 14.29 -17.86 -22.11
N THR A 71 15.03 -17.23 -21.20
CA THR A 71 15.21 -17.65 -19.80
C THR A 71 14.14 -17.11 -18.85
N GLU A 72 13.31 -16.17 -19.30
CA GLU A 72 12.29 -15.52 -18.49
C GLU A 72 10.92 -16.14 -18.79
N GLY A 73 10.43 -17.02 -17.92
CA GLY A 73 9.13 -17.66 -18.07
C GLY A 73 9.22 -19.18 -18.16
N CYS A 74 8.09 -19.81 -18.51
CA CYS A 74 7.98 -21.25 -18.59
C CYS A 74 8.03 -21.70 -20.04
N PRO A 75 9.21 -22.07 -20.59
CA PRO A 75 9.38 -22.40 -22.00
C PRO A 75 8.61 -23.64 -22.47
N LYS A 76 7.96 -24.38 -21.56
CA LYS A 76 7.13 -25.56 -21.86
C LYS A 76 5.61 -25.28 -21.83
N ALA A 77 5.21 -24.05 -21.50
CA ALA A 77 3.80 -23.68 -21.32
C ALA A 77 3.24 -22.98 -22.57
N GLU A 78 3.14 -23.69 -23.68
CA GLU A 78 2.42 -23.23 -24.88
C GLU A 78 0.89 -23.37 -24.69
N PRO A 79 0.06 -22.58 -25.41
CA PRO A 79 -1.40 -22.74 -25.41
C PRO A 79 -1.78 -24.18 -25.75
N TRP A 80 -2.76 -24.74 -25.03
CA TRP A 80 -3.22 -26.14 -25.20
C TRP A 80 -2.17 -27.25 -24.96
N SER A 81 -1.03 -26.93 -24.33
CA SER A 81 -0.02 -27.92 -23.97
C SER A 81 -0.42 -28.77 -22.74
N ALA A 82 0.42 -29.74 -22.35
CA ALA A 82 0.13 -30.64 -21.24
C ALA A 82 -0.12 -29.89 -19.91
N LEU A 83 -1.24 -30.21 -19.24
CA LEU A 83 -1.67 -29.59 -17.98
C LEU A 83 -0.59 -29.64 -16.88
N GLY A 84 0.25 -30.68 -16.86
CA GLY A 84 1.34 -30.82 -15.90
C GLY A 84 2.42 -29.74 -16.03
N ALA A 85 2.72 -29.28 -17.25
CA ALA A 85 3.69 -28.21 -17.48
C ALA A 85 3.15 -26.86 -16.97
N HIS A 86 1.86 -26.59 -17.21
CA HIS A 86 1.16 -25.41 -16.69
C HIS A 86 1.09 -25.42 -15.16
N LEU A 87 0.81 -26.57 -14.53
CA LEU A 87 0.72 -26.68 -13.07
C LEU A 87 2.09 -26.52 -12.39
N SER A 88 3.14 -27.11 -12.96
CA SER A 88 4.52 -26.93 -12.47
C SER A 88 4.96 -25.46 -12.59
N CYS A 89 4.65 -24.82 -13.71
CA CYS A 89 4.92 -23.41 -13.95
C CYS A 89 4.18 -22.50 -12.96
N LEU A 90 2.88 -22.70 -12.78
CA LEU A 90 2.07 -21.97 -11.80
C LEU A 90 2.63 -22.11 -10.40
N THR A 91 3.06 -23.32 -10.01
CA THR A 91 3.63 -23.57 -8.68
C THR A 91 4.94 -22.82 -8.50
N MET A 92 5.85 -22.87 -9.49
CA MET A 92 7.12 -22.15 -9.44
C MET A 92 6.92 -20.64 -9.33
N ILE A 93 5.99 -20.07 -10.09
CA ILE A 93 5.73 -18.63 -10.06
C ILE A 93 4.99 -18.20 -8.81
N PHE A 94 4.06 -19.01 -8.30
CA PHE A 94 3.44 -18.75 -7.01
C PHE A 94 4.50 -18.72 -5.89
N LEU A 95 5.39 -19.72 -5.85
CA LEU A 95 6.47 -19.77 -4.86
C LEU A 95 7.48 -18.62 -5.00
N THR A 96 7.78 -18.23 -6.23
CA THR A 96 8.67 -17.10 -6.54
C THR A 96 8.03 -15.77 -6.15
N THR A 97 6.72 -15.62 -6.41
CA THR A 97 5.95 -14.43 -6.01
C THR A 97 5.94 -14.29 -4.49
N LEU A 98 5.81 -15.41 -3.78
CA LEU A 98 5.90 -15.49 -2.32
C LEU A 98 7.30 -15.31 -1.74
N ASP A 99 8.33 -15.15 -2.60
CA ASP A 99 9.73 -15.02 -2.20
C ASP A 99 10.24 -16.21 -1.37
N LEU A 100 9.64 -17.40 -1.56
CA LEU A 100 10.01 -18.65 -0.88
C LEU A 100 11.21 -19.35 -1.52
N THR A 101 11.51 -19.04 -2.77
CA THR A 101 12.55 -19.70 -3.59
C THR A 101 13.78 -18.82 -3.84
N GLY A 102 13.89 -17.66 -3.18
CA GLY A 102 15.00 -16.72 -3.34
C GLY A 102 14.87 -15.82 -4.58
N SER A 103 15.97 -15.14 -4.96
CA SER A 103 15.98 -14.06 -5.97
C SER A 103 15.84 -14.53 -7.44
N LEU A 104 15.03 -15.55 -7.69
CA LEU A 104 14.50 -15.74 -9.03
C LEU A 104 13.60 -14.54 -9.29
N GLN A 105 14.04 -13.62 -10.15
CA GLN A 105 13.20 -12.49 -10.53
C GLN A 105 11.92 -13.05 -11.11
N ALA A 106 10.77 -12.67 -10.53
CA ALA A 106 9.46 -13.00 -11.07
C ALA A 106 9.25 -12.25 -12.39
N THR A 107 9.96 -12.67 -13.43
CA THR A 107 9.79 -12.19 -14.80
C THR A 107 8.64 -12.97 -15.41
N GLY A 108 7.43 -12.45 -15.22
CA GLY A 108 6.20 -13.05 -15.71
C GLY A 108 4.99 -12.12 -15.59
N TYR A 109 3.81 -12.64 -15.98
CA TYR A 109 2.51 -11.94 -15.94
C TYR A 109 2.24 -11.16 -14.65
N ASP A 110 2.65 -11.76 -13.54
CA ASP A 110 2.33 -11.33 -12.20
C ASP A 110 3.48 -10.58 -11.50
N PHE A 111 4.41 -9.99 -12.27
CA PHE A 111 5.58 -9.28 -11.70
C PHE A 111 5.18 -8.27 -10.62
N HIS A 112 4.04 -7.59 -10.80
CA HIS A 112 3.54 -6.57 -9.89
C HIS A 112 3.25 -7.11 -8.48
N LEU A 113 2.89 -8.39 -8.33
CA LEU A 113 2.50 -9.01 -7.07
C LEU A 113 3.64 -9.07 -6.03
N TRP A 114 4.89 -8.74 -6.44
CA TRP A 114 6.03 -8.62 -5.53
C TRP A 114 5.69 -7.81 -4.27
N THR A 115 4.92 -6.72 -4.39
CA THR A 115 4.64 -5.85 -3.24
C THR A 115 3.87 -6.55 -2.13
N ILE A 116 3.08 -7.59 -2.45
CA ILE A 116 2.22 -8.29 -1.48
C ILE A 116 3.08 -9.12 -0.52
N SER A 117 4.11 -9.77 -1.03
CA SER A 117 5.05 -10.53 -0.22
C SER A 117 5.83 -9.62 0.72
N TYR A 118 6.31 -8.47 0.22
CA TYR A 118 6.91 -7.44 1.06
C TYR A 118 5.93 -6.88 2.09
N GLU A 119 4.65 -6.70 1.73
CA GLU A 119 3.63 -6.25 2.68
C GLU A 119 3.46 -7.24 3.82
N LEU A 120 3.39 -8.54 3.54
CA LEU A 120 3.28 -9.56 4.58
C LEU A 120 4.55 -9.62 5.44
N GLN A 121 5.73 -9.68 4.81
CA GLN A 121 7.01 -9.74 5.53
C GLN A 121 7.14 -8.55 6.50
N CYS A 122 6.89 -7.31 6.03
CA CYS A 122 6.96 -6.12 6.88
C CYS A 122 5.90 -6.13 7.99
N SER A 123 4.73 -6.69 7.72
CA SER A 123 3.66 -6.85 8.71
C SER A 123 4.05 -7.81 9.83
N LEU A 124 4.64 -8.94 9.48
CA LEU A 124 5.19 -9.89 10.45
C LEU A 124 6.31 -9.24 11.28
N SER A 125 7.20 -8.47 10.65
CA SER A 125 8.23 -7.71 11.36
C SER A 125 7.62 -6.74 12.38
N ILE A 126 6.57 -5.98 12.02
CA ILE A 126 5.89 -5.11 12.98
C ILE A 126 5.23 -5.90 14.11
N TYR A 127 4.58 -7.03 13.83
CA TYR A 127 3.98 -7.85 14.88
C TYR A 127 5.02 -8.34 15.87
N LEU A 128 6.22 -8.73 15.39
CA LEU A 128 7.34 -9.10 16.24
C LEU A 128 7.87 -7.91 17.06
N VAL A 129 8.00 -6.73 16.45
CA VAL A 129 8.44 -5.50 17.15
C VAL A 129 7.44 -5.09 18.23
N ILE A 130 6.14 -5.12 17.93
CA ILE A 130 5.07 -4.83 18.90
C ILE A 130 5.08 -5.84 20.05
N LEU A 131 5.28 -7.13 19.75
CA LEU A 131 5.37 -8.18 20.76
C LEU A 131 6.61 -8.02 21.64
N GLY A 132 7.79 -7.80 21.05
CA GLY A 132 9.05 -7.63 21.78
C GLY A 132 9.11 -6.36 22.62
N LEU A 133 8.45 -5.28 22.17
CA LEU A 133 8.36 -4.02 22.91
C LEU A 133 7.08 -3.89 23.75
N ALA A 134 6.29 -4.96 23.89
CA ALA A 134 5.10 -4.96 24.73
C ALA A 134 5.37 -4.56 26.20
N PRO A 135 6.44 -5.01 26.88
CA PRO A 135 6.72 -4.63 28.27
C PRO A 135 7.43 -3.27 28.40
N ALA A 136 7.86 -2.65 27.30
CA ALA A 136 8.67 -1.43 27.35
C ALA A 136 7.81 -0.19 27.68
N LYS A 137 8.39 0.75 28.45
CA LYS A 137 7.79 2.06 28.73
C LYS A 137 7.54 2.83 27.42
N PRO A 138 6.49 3.66 27.32
CA PRO A 138 6.09 4.29 26.06
C PRO A 138 7.19 5.14 25.40
N ARG A 139 7.96 5.90 26.19
CA ARG A 139 9.09 6.69 25.67
C ARG A 139 10.21 5.80 25.12
N LEU A 140 10.60 4.76 25.86
CA LEU A 140 11.65 3.83 25.46
C LEU A 140 11.22 3.03 24.22
N ARG A 141 9.95 2.61 24.17
CA ARG A 141 9.35 1.94 23.02
C ARG A 141 9.44 2.80 21.76
N LEU A 142 9.04 4.07 21.85
CA LEU A 142 9.12 5.00 20.72
C LEU A 142 10.57 5.20 20.26
N MET A 143 11.51 5.38 21.19
CA MET A 143 12.94 5.51 20.88
C MET A 143 13.51 4.24 20.23
N ALA A 144 13.14 3.06 20.73
CA ALA A 144 13.57 1.78 20.18
C ALA A 144 13.04 1.58 18.75
N ILE A 145 11.77 1.90 18.49
CA ILE A 145 11.19 1.82 17.14
C ILE A 145 11.86 2.83 16.22
N ALA A 146 12.13 4.06 16.67
CA ALA A 146 12.82 5.07 15.87
C ALA A 146 14.25 4.64 15.51
N CYS A 147 15.00 4.10 16.47
CA CYS A 147 16.33 3.55 16.26
C CYS A 147 16.30 2.36 15.28
N LEU A 148 15.31 1.48 15.42
CA LEU A 148 15.14 0.36 14.49
C LEU A 148 14.78 0.84 13.08
N ALA A 149 13.92 1.86 12.96
CA ALA A 149 13.53 2.41 11.66
C ALA A 149 14.72 3.05 10.93
N THR A 150 15.57 3.80 11.66
CA THR A 150 16.79 4.39 11.09
C THR A 150 17.86 3.35 10.79
N PHE A 151 17.98 2.31 11.60
CA PHE A 151 18.90 1.20 11.31
C PHE A 151 18.44 0.41 10.08
N MET A 152 17.14 0.07 10.00
CA MET A 152 16.55 -0.62 8.86
C MET A 152 16.61 0.22 7.58
N TRP A 153 16.65 1.56 7.69
CA TRP A 153 16.83 2.43 6.53
C TRP A 153 18.11 2.14 5.73
N PHE A 154 19.19 1.73 6.39
CA PHE A 154 20.44 1.38 5.69
C PHE A 154 20.36 0.00 5.01
N GLY A 155 19.54 -0.91 5.53
CA GLY A 155 19.35 -2.26 4.98
C GLY A 155 18.22 -2.31 3.95
N SER A 156 16.98 -2.13 4.42
CA SER A 156 15.77 -2.19 3.60
C SER A 156 14.90 -0.94 3.79
N PRO A 157 14.80 -0.07 2.75
CA PRO A 157 14.00 1.15 2.85
C PRO A 157 12.49 0.88 2.92
N ILE A 158 12.06 -0.35 2.61
CA ILE A 158 10.66 -0.78 2.69
C ILE A 158 10.26 -1.01 4.16
N ILE A 159 11.09 -1.72 4.91
CA ILE A 159 10.83 -2.02 6.33
C ILE A 159 10.85 -0.73 7.16
N SER A 160 11.78 0.19 6.87
CA SER A 160 11.85 1.49 7.55
C SER A 160 10.60 2.33 7.32
N ALA A 161 10.06 2.37 6.09
CA ALA A 161 8.80 3.02 5.78
C ALA A 161 7.62 2.40 6.56
N PHE A 162 7.59 1.08 6.68
CA PHE A 162 6.57 0.36 7.45
C PHE A 162 6.67 0.69 8.96
N LEU A 163 7.89 0.68 9.53
CA LEU A 163 8.17 1.07 10.92
C LEU A 163 7.83 2.53 11.20
N ALA A 164 8.01 3.44 10.23
CA ALA A 164 7.58 4.83 10.40
C ALA A 164 6.05 4.94 10.58
N GLY A 165 5.27 4.07 9.92
CA GLY A 165 3.84 3.93 10.18
C GLY A 165 3.52 3.52 11.63
N LEU A 166 4.32 2.61 12.20
CA LEU A 166 4.24 2.23 13.62
C LEU A 166 4.57 3.40 14.56
N ILE A 167 5.61 4.18 14.25
CA ILE A 167 5.96 5.41 14.99
C ILE A 167 4.76 6.38 14.99
N PHE A 168 4.13 6.57 13.83
CA PHE A 168 2.95 7.43 13.73
C PHE A 168 1.78 6.94 14.59
N ALA A 169 1.55 5.63 14.66
CA ALA A 169 0.50 5.03 15.50
C ALA A 169 0.76 5.21 17.01
N GLU A 170 2.01 5.00 17.46
CA GLU A 170 2.40 5.22 18.86
C GLU A 170 2.30 6.71 19.26
N LEU A 171 2.69 7.62 18.36
CA LEU A 171 2.55 9.07 18.57
C LEU A 171 1.07 9.49 18.68
N ASP A 172 0.19 8.92 17.85
CA ASP A 172 -1.24 9.23 17.90
C ASP A 172 -1.88 8.81 19.23
N ILE A 173 -1.53 7.63 19.74
CA ILE A 173 -2.05 7.14 21.02
C ILE A 173 -1.50 7.97 22.18
N SER A 174 -0.21 8.28 22.18
CA SER A 174 0.41 9.16 23.19
C SER A 174 -0.23 10.56 23.21
N LYS A 175 -0.62 11.08 22.03
CA LYS A 175 -1.33 12.35 21.92
C LYS A 175 -2.77 12.27 22.45
N GLN A 176 -3.47 11.15 22.24
CA GLN A 176 -4.81 10.95 22.77
C GLN A 176 -4.79 10.86 24.31
N GLU A 177 -3.83 10.14 24.89
CA GLU A 177 -3.65 10.06 26.34
C GLU A 177 -3.35 11.42 26.97
N SER A 178 -2.42 12.17 26.40
CA SER A 178 -2.09 13.52 26.91
C SER A 178 -3.26 14.49 26.77
N SER A 179 -4.04 14.42 25.67
CA SER A 179 -5.25 15.24 25.50
C SER A 179 -6.35 14.88 26.50
N ASN A 180 -6.50 13.60 26.86
CA ASN A 180 -7.49 13.16 27.86
C ASN A 180 -7.06 13.56 29.28
N ALA A 181 -5.76 13.48 29.59
CA ALA A 181 -5.21 13.88 30.88
C ALA A 181 -5.24 15.41 31.11
N SER A 182 -5.13 16.22 30.05
CA SER A 182 -5.11 17.69 30.10
C SER A 182 -6.51 18.34 30.06
N THR A 183 -7.58 17.58 30.31
CA THR A 183 -8.96 18.10 30.35
C THR A 183 -9.26 18.95 31.60
N SER A 184 -8.29 19.23 32.48
CA SER A 184 -8.53 19.96 33.74
C SER A 184 -7.92 21.35 33.89
N VAL A 185 -6.90 21.79 33.12
CA VAL A 185 -6.33 23.14 33.32
C VAL A 185 -5.76 23.70 32.00
N ASP A 186 -6.23 24.90 31.63
CA ASP A 186 -5.66 25.84 30.66
C ASP A 186 -5.62 25.50 29.16
N LYS A 187 -6.72 25.78 28.46
CA LYS A 187 -6.75 25.91 26.98
C LYS A 187 -7.24 27.28 26.49
N ARG A 188 -6.87 28.38 27.17
CA ARG A 188 -7.32 29.74 26.75
C ARG A 188 -6.23 30.73 26.32
N TYR A 189 -4.93 30.42 26.44
CA TYR A 189 -3.90 31.47 26.27
C TYR A 189 -2.74 31.20 25.28
N GLN A 190 -2.80 30.16 24.46
CA GLN A 190 -1.83 29.92 23.38
C GLN A 190 -2.62 29.59 22.10
N THR A 191 -2.44 30.13 20.91
CA THR A 191 -1.45 31.04 20.33
C THR A 191 -1.98 31.37 18.91
N ARG A 192 -2.45 32.59 18.61
CA ARG A 192 -2.84 32.95 17.22
C ARG A 192 -1.64 33.18 16.31
N LEU A 193 -0.48 33.49 16.89
CA LEU A 193 0.78 33.75 16.17
C LEU A 193 1.57 32.47 15.82
N SER A 194 1.32 31.35 16.52
CA SER A 194 1.95 30.04 16.23
C SER A 194 1.24 29.28 15.10
N ALA A 195 -0.05 29.54 14.88
CA ALA A 195 -0.89 28.78 13.97
C ALA A 195 -0.49 28.92 12.48
N ALA A 196 0.12 30.06 12.09
CA ALA A 196 0.60 30.28 10.73
C ALA A 196 1.93 29.54 10.45
N CYS A 197 2.92 29.67 11.33
CA CYS A 197 4.18 28.90 11.25
C CYS A 197 3.96 27.39 11.42
N LEU A 198 2.95 26.97 12.20
CA LEU A 198 2.54 25.58 12.36
C LEU A 198 2.00 24.95 11.07
N ASN A 199 1.54 25.75 10.09
CA ASN A 199 1.08 25.24 8.79
C ASN A 199 2.15 25.35 7.69
N LEU A 200 3.12 26.26 7.83
CA LEU A 200 4.22 26.41 6.87
C LEU A 200 5.18 25.20 6.89
N LEU A 201 5.57 24.74 8.08
CA LEU A 201 6.50 23.61 8.20
C LEU A 201 5.92 22.31 7.60
N PRO A 202 4.69 21.87 7.93
CA PRO A 202 4.09 20.71 7.27
C PRO A 202 3.90 20.90 5.76
N GLY A 203 3.60 22.13 5.30
CA GLY A 203 3.51 22.45 3.88
C GLY A 203 4.85 22.29 3.15
N LEU A 204 5.94 22.76 3.76
CA LEU A 204 7.30 22.58 3.23
C LEU A 204 7.69 21.10 3.20
N LEU A 205 7.43 20.36 4.30
CA LEU A 205 7.70 18.93 4.36
C LEU A 205 6.89 18.14 3.34
N LEU A 206 5.65 18.56 3.04
CA LEU A 206 4.84 17.98 1.98
C LEU A 206 5.47 18.23 0.60
N GLY A 207 5.91 19.46 0.33
CA GLY A 207 6.59 19.81 -0.93
C GLY A 207 7.87 19.00 -1.15
N ILE A 208 8.73 18.92 -0.12
CA ILE A 208 9.95 18.11 -0.14
C ILE A 208 9.60 16.62 -0.32
N GLY A 209 8.58 16.13 0.39
CA GLY A 209 8.15 14.75 0.31
C GLY A 209 7.65 14.37 -1.09
N ILE A 210 6.82 15.22 -1.72
CA ILE A 210 6.34 15.00 -3.10
C ILE A 210 7.52 15.01 -4.07
N PHE A 211 8.43 15.98 -3.94
CA PHE A 211 9.63 16.05 -4.77
C PHE A 211 10.45 14.76 -4.70
N LEU A 212 10.71 14.23 -3.50
CA LEU A 212 11.44 12.98 -3.34
C LEU A 212 10.72 11.79 -3.95
N ILE A 213 9.39 11.69 -3.83
CA ILE A 213 8.61 10.58 -4.41
C ILE A 213 8.60 10.62 -5.95
N CYS A 214 8.72 11.82 -6.54
CA CYS A 214 8.73 12.04 -7.97
C CYS A 214 10.10 11.80 -8.64
N LEU A 215 11.13 11.39 -7.88
CA LEU A 215 12.44 11.06 -8.45
C LEU A 215 12.34 9.89 -9.45
N PRO A 216 12.89 10.02 -10.67
CA PRO A 216 12.85 8.96 -11.67
C PRO A 216 13.72 7.78 -11.26
N GLN A 217 13.27 6.55 -11.53
CA GLN A 217 14.01 5.32 -11.22
C GLN A 217 14.95 4.88 -12.35
N ASP A 218 14.79 5.43 -13.56
CA ASP A 218 15.49 4.98 -14.75
C ASP A 218 16.92 5.58 -14.84
N PRO A 219 17.94 4.77 -15.21
CA PRO A 219 19.31 5.26 -15.36
C PRO A 219 19.45 6.35 -16.43
N ASN A 220 18.62 6.28 -17.48
CA ASN A 220 18.57 7.25 -18.58
C ASN A 220 17.60 8.39 -18.24
N SER A 221 17.78 8.97 -17.05
CA SER A 221 16.97 10.10 -16.60
C SER A 221 17.18 11.29 -17.54
N PRO A 222 16.14 12.07 -17.85
CA PRO A 222 16.30 13.27 -18.66
C PRO A 222 17.23 14.28 -17.93
N PRO A 223 17.96 15.13 -18.68
CA PRO A 223 19.05 15.95 -18.15
C PRO A 223 18.62 16.93 -17.06
N GLU A 224 17.32 17.23 -16.94
CA GLU A 224 16.74 18.02 -15.85
C GLU A 224 16.94 17.43 -14.43
N PHE A 225 17.18 16.12 -14.29
CA PHE A 225 17.42 15.46 -12.98
C PHE A 225 18.92 15.28 -12.66
N TRP A 226 19.77 16.17 -13.15
CA TRP A 226 21.23 16.11 -12.94
C TRP A 226 21.67 15.95 -11.47
N PHE A 227 20.91 16.54 -10.52
CA PHE A 227 21.20 16.49 -9.08
C PHE A 227 21.01 15.09 -8.47
N GLN A 228 20.35 14.15 -9.16
CA GLN A 228 20.23 12.76 -8.72
C GLN A 228 21.60 12.08 -8.57
N SER A 229 22.59 12.49 -9.38
CA SER A 229 23.97 12.04 -9.26
C SER A 229 24.63 12.48 -7.95
N GLN A 230 24.21 13.63 -7.39
CA GLN A 230 24.70 14.16 -6.10
C GLN A 230 23.98 13.55 -4.89
N LEU A 231 22.79 12.98 -5.08
CA LEU A 231 22.05 12.20 -4.05
C LEU A 231 22.56 10.75 -3.91
N ALA A 232 23.82 10.51 -4.29
CA ALA A 232 24.44 9.19 -4.24
C ALA A 232 24.68 8.77 -2.78
N LEU A 233 23.85 7.85 -2.29
CA LEU A 233 24.08 7.15 -1.04
C LEU A 233 25.13 6.04 -1.27
N PRO A 234 26.33 6.12 -0.67
CA PRO A 234 27.44 5.19 -0.97
C PRO A 234 27.22 3.76 -0.47
N PHE A 235 26.23 3.55 0.40
CA PHE A 235 25.91 2.25 0.98
C PHE A 235 25.01 1.38 0.11
N TYR A 236 24.32 1.94 -0.88
CA TYR A 236 23.52 1.18 -1.83
C TYR A 236 24.27 0.98 -3.13
N VAL A 237 24.66 -0.28 -3.39
CA VAL A 237 25.31 -0.71 -4.63
C VAL A 237 24.34 -0.61 -5.81
N ASP A 238 23.09 -1.03 -5.61
CA ASP A 238 22.06 -0.99 -6.66
C ASP A 238 21.44 0.41 -6.82
N PRO A 239 21.49 1.02 -8.02
CA PRO A 239 20.95 2.35 -8.26
C PRO A 239 19.44 2.42 -8.05
N GLN A 240 18.70 1.34 -8.32
CA GLN A 240 17.26 1.27 -8.10
C GLN A 240 16.90 1.29 -6.61
N ILE A 241 17.63 0.55 -5.78
CA ILE A 241 17.40 0.51 -4.33
C ILE A 241 17.73 1.87 -3.71
N ARG A 242 18.78 2.54 -4.20
CA ARG A 242 19.14 3.89 -3.79
C ARG A 242 18.01 4.90 -3.98
N ILE A 243 17.33 4.87 -5.13
CA ILE A 243 16.20 5.78 -5.40
C ILE A 243 14.98 5.39 -4.55
N ARG A 244 14.74 4.10 -4.38
CA ARG A 244 13.69 3.60 -3.46
C ARG A 244 13.92 4.03 -2.02
N ALA A 245 15.18 4.14 -1.59
CA ALA A 245 15.50 4.76 -0.32
C ALA A 245 14.92 6.17 -0.29
N TRP A 246 15.35 7.11 -1.13
CA TRP A 246 14.78 8.46 -1.14
C TRP A 246 13.24 8.51 -1.23
N HIS A 247 12.62 7.63 -2.02
CA HIS A 247 11.16 7.50 -2.07
C HIS A 247 10.53 7.13 -0.72
N ALA A 248 11.19 6.33 0.13
CA ALA A 248 10.71 5.98 1.46
C ALA A 248 10.73 7.19 2.41
N ILE A 249 11.76 8.05 2.37
CA ILE A 249 11.80 9.30 3.15
C ILE A 249 10.67 10.19 2.66
N GLY A 250 10.54 10.34 1.34
CA GLY A 250 9.46 11.11 0.73
C GLY A 250 8.09 10.62 1.20
N ALA A 251 7.87 9.31 1.22
CA ALA A 251 6.63 8.70 1.70
C ALA A 251 6.34 9.00 3.18
N ILE A 252 7.36 8.88 4.04
CA ILE A 252 7.24 9.19 5.48
C ILE A 252 6.90 10.67 5.68
N LEU A 253 7.56 11.58 4.94
CA LEU A 253 7.33 13.01 5.01
C LEU A 253 5.92 13.38 4.54
N VAL A 254 5.46 12.85 3.41
CA VAL A 254 4.11 13.10 2.89
C VAL A 254 3.05 12.62 3.87
N VAL A 255 3.13 11.37 4.35
CA VAL A 255 2.15 10.83 5.31
C VAL A 255 2.20 11.60 6.64
N GLY A 256 3.39 11.98 7.11
CA GLY A 256 3.57 12.82 8.28
C GLY A 256 2.91 14.19 8.12
N ALA A 257 3.16 14.88 7.01
CA ALA A 257 2.60 16.20 6.72
C ALA A 257 1.06 16.16 6.57
N LEU A 258 0.51 15.13 5.93
CA LEU A 258 -0.94 14.95 5.76
C LEU A 258 -1.70 14.86 7.09
N ARG A 259 -1.05 14.43 8.18
CA ARG A 259 -1.66 14.39 9.52
C ARG A 259 -1.89 15.79 10.11
N HIS A 260 -1.15 16.79 9.63
CA HIS A 260 -1.17 18.16 10.15
C HIS A 260 -1.87 19.15 9.21
N LEU A 261 -2.09 18.80 7.93
CA LEU A 261 -2.67 19.67 6.91
C LEU A 261 -4.13 19.30 6.57
N PRO A 262 -5.14 19.91 7.21
CA PRO A 262 -6.55 19.57 6.98
C PRO A 262 -7.03 19.91 5.57
N LEU A 263 -6.47 20.94 4.92
CA LEU A 263 -6.85 21.35 3.56
C LEU A 263 -6.50 20.29 2.52
N VAL A 264 -5.31 19.67 2.65
CA VAL A 264 -4.86 18.61 1.74
C VAL A 264 -5.57 17.30 2.04
N ARG A 265 -5.95 17.08 3.30
CA ARG A 265 -6.71 15.91 3.75
C ARG A 265 -8.17 15.93 3.30
N ALA A 266 -8.81 17.11 3.21
CA ALA A 266 -10.22 17.26 2.87
C ALA A 266 -10.67 16.53 1.58
N PRO A 267 -10.00 16.66 0.41
CA PRO A 267 -10.39 15.92 -0.79
C PRO A 267 -10.22 14.39 -0.63
N LEU A 268 -9.23 13.98 0.16
CA LEU A 268 -8.90 12.58 0.42
C LEU A 268 -9.87 11.91 1.40
N GLU A 269 -10.63 12.71 2.15
CA GLU A 269 -11.70 12.23 3.04
C GLU A 269 -13.10 12.35 2.44
N SER A 270 -13.19 12.69 1.14
CA SER A 270 -14.44 12.72 0.40
C SER A 270 -15.11 11.34 0.38
N LYS A 271 -16.38 11.22 -0.02
CA LYS A 271 -17.07 9.91 -0.07
C LYS A 271 -16.53 8.98 -1.17
N LEU A 272 -16.04 9.56 -2.27
CA LEU A 272 -15.50 8.81 -3.40
C LEU A 272 -14.16 8.16 -3.06
N ALA A 273 -13.38 8.84 -2.22
CA ALA A 273 -12.07 8.40 -1.80
C ALA A 273 -12.13 6.99 -1.15
N PRO A 274 -12.73 6.78 0.02
CA PRO A 274 -12.85 5.46 0.66
C PRO A 274 -13.43 4.37 -0.24
N PHE A 275 -14.35 4.74 -1.14
CA PHE A 275 -14.95 3.81 -2.08
C PHE A 275 -13.90 3.25 -3.05
N LEU A 276 -13.07 4.10 -3.68
CA LEU A 276 -12.03 3.58 -4.58
C LEU A 276 -10.98 2.78 -3.79
N GLY A 277 -10.73 3.10 -2.52
CA GLY A 277 -9.81 2.33 -1.66
C GLY A 277 -10.34 0.96 -1.27
N THR A 278 -11.66 0.78 -1.28
CA THR A 278 -12.28 -0.52 -1.03
C THR A 278 -12.09 -1.45 -2.24
N ILE A 279 -12.06 -0.89 -3.45
CA ILE A 279 -11.98 -1.66 -4.71
C ILE A 279 -10.54 -1.72 -5.25
N SER A 280 -9.67 -0.82 -4.82
CA SER A 280 -8.30 -0.67 -5.32
C SER A 280 -7.48 -1.95 -5.23
N PHE A 281 -7.65 -2.75 -4.18
CA PHE A 281 -6.92 -4.01 -4.03
C PHE A 281 -7.32 -5.04 -5.09
N SER A 282 -8.63 -5.19 -5.35
CA SER A 282 -9.12 -6.08 -6.40
C SER A 282 -8.70 -5.62 -7.79
N ILE A 283 -8.73 -4.30 -8.04
CA ILE A 283 -8.24 -3.75 -9.31
C ILE A 283 -6.73 -3.95 -9.43
N TYR A 284 -5.98 -3.72 -8.36
CA TYR A 284 -4.53 -3.90 -8.34
C TYR A 284 -4.14 -5.34 -8.71
N LEU A 285 -4.85 -6.34 -8.21
CA LEU A 285 -4.58 -7.74 -8.55
C LEU A 285 -4.94 -8.06 -10.01
N LEU A 286 -6.05 -7.54 -10.52
CA LEU A 286 -6.56 -7.92 -11.84
C LEU A 286 -6.05 -7.04 -12.98
N HIS A 287 -5.45 -5.88 -12.69
CA HIS A 287 -5.09 -4.90 -13.73
C HIS A 287 -4.19 -5.45 -14.85
N PRO A 288 -3.19 -6.33 -14.62
CA PRO A 288 -2.36 -6.81 -15.72
C PRO A 288 -3.15 -7.75 -16.63
N ILE A 289 -4.01 -8.61 -16.05
CA ILE A 289 -4.91 -9.50 -16.81
C ILE A 289 -5.83 -8.66 -17.69
N PHE A 290 -6.45 -7.61 -17.14
CA PHE A 290 -7.28 -6.70 -17.93
C PHE A 290 -6.49 -6.00 -19.04
N ILE A 291 -5.26 -5.56 -18.76
CA ILE A 291 -4.41 -4.93 -19.77
C ILE A 291 -4.07 -5.91 -20.90
N MET A 292 -3.75 -7.15 -20.56
CA MET A 292 -3.31 -8.14 -21.55
C MET A 292 -4.46 -8.70 -22.38
N ILE A 293 -5.62 -8.97 -21.76
CA ILE A 293 -6.78 -9.52 -22.48
C ILE A 293 -7.53 -8.43 -23.25
N LEU A 294 -7.81 -7.29 -22.60
CA LEU A 294 -8.71 -6.29 -23.16
C LEU A 294 -7.95 -5.22 -23.94
N ARG A 295 -6.97 -4.56 -23.30
CA ARG A 295 -6.27 -3.43 -23.92
C ARG A 295 -5.46 -3.86 -25.14
N ASN A 296 -4.68 -4.94 -25.05
CA ASN A 296 -3.82 -5.35 -26.18
C ASN A 296 -4.66 -5.74 -27.41
N ARG A 297 -5.74 -6.51 -27.23
CA ARG A 297 -6.65 -6.90 -28.32
C ARG A 297 -7.39 -5.71 -28.94
N ILE A 298 -7.86 -4.77 -28.12
CA ILE A 298 -8.49 -3.53 -28.63
C ILE A 298 -7.47 -2.71 -29.41
N LEU A 299 -6.25 -2.53 -28.88
CA LEU A 299 -5.19 -1.78 -29.55
C LEU A 299 -4.81 -2.41 -30.88
N GLU A 300 -4.60 -3.72 -30.94
CA GLU A 300 -4.32 -4.45 -32.17
C GLU A 300 -5.46 -4.30 -33.18
N GLY A 301 -6.72 -4.46 -32.75
CA GLY A 301 -7.87 -4.30 -33.64
C GLY A 301 -8.03 -2.87 -34.17
N VAL A 302 -7.74 -1.86 -33.35
CA VAL A 302 -7.76 -0.45 -33.75
C VAL A 302 -6.60 -0.13 -34.70
N CYS A 303 -5.39 -0.59 -34.41
CA CYS A 303 -4.20 -0.43 -35.27
C CYS A 303 -4.43 -1.07 -36.64
N HIS A 304 -4.95 -2.30 -36.68
CA HIS A 304 -5.22 -2.99 -37.92
C HIS A 304 -6.34 -2.30 -38.73
N ARG A 305 -7.32 -1.67 -38.07
CA ARG A 305 -8.41 -0.97 -38.76
C ARG A 305 -8.02 0.42 -39.28
N LEU A 306 -7.13 1.13 -38.59
CA LEU A 306 -6.74 2.50 -38.93
C LEU A 306 -5.47 2.55 -39.81
N TRP A 307 -4.47 1.73 -39.50
CA TRP A 307 -3.16 1.71 -40.17
C TRP A 307 -2.89 0.44 -40.97
N GLY A 308 -3.73 -0.60 -40.87
CA GLY A 308 -3.53 -1.87 -41.59
C GLY A 308 -2.28 -2.64 -41.15
N THR A 309 -1.67 -2.27 -40.02
CA THR A 309 -0.43 -2.85 -39.48
C THR A 309 -0.58 -3.24 -38.02
N ASP A 310 0.31 -4.12 -37.54
CA ASP A 310 0.34 -4.56 -36.15
C ASP A 310 0.83 -3.45 -35.21
N PHE A 311 0.35 -3.46 -33.96
CA PHE A 311 0.66 -2.45 -32.94
C PHE A 311 2.18 -2.15 -32.80
N TRP A 312 3.01 -3.18 -32.89
CA TRP A 312 4.47 -3.03 -32.77
C TRP A 312 5.10 -2.28 -33.94
N GLN A 313 4.55 -2.44 -35.15
CA GLN A 313 4.99 -1.72 -36.34
C GLN A 313 4.44 -0.29 -36.33
N THR A 314 3.18 -0.11 -35.94
CA THR A 314 2.55 1.22 -35.80
C THR A 314 3.26 2.07 -34.74
N ARG A 315 3.90 1.46 -33.73
CA ARG A 315 4.69 2.18 -32.71
C ARG A 315 5.98 2.81 -33.24
N GLN A 316 6.55 2.28 -34.31
CA GLN A 316 7.78 2.79 -34.91
C GLN A 316 7.52 3.90 -35.95
N ASP A 317 6.25 4.13 -36.29
CA ASP A 317 5.82 5.12 -37.26
C ASP A 317 5.61 6.49 -36.59
N GLU A 318 6.32 7.53 -37.04
CA GLU A 318 6.30 8.89 -36.43
C GLU A 318 4.90 9.50 -36.42
N SER A 319 4.08 9.21 -37.43
CA SER A 319 2.71 9.75 -37.57
C SER A 319 1.73 9.19 -36.52
N ALA A 320 1.90 7.93 -36.12
CA ALA A 320 1.07 7.27 -35.13
C ALA A 320 1.48 7.63 -33.69
N TRP A 321 2.77 7.90 -33.46
CA TRP A 321 3.27 8.35 -32.16
C TRP A 321 2.53 9.60 -31.64
N HIS A 322 2.18 10.55 -32.51
CA HIS A 322 1.44 11.75 -32.12
C HIS A 322 -0.02 11.48 -31.70
N VAL A 323 -0.67 10.47 -32.30
CA VAL A 323 -2.03 10.06 -31.92
C VAL A 323 -2.02 9.27 -30.61
N PHE A 324 -0.99 8.46 -30.40
CA PHE A 324 -0.80 7.71 -29.17
C PHE A 324 -0.18 8.51 -28.01
N SER A 325 0.45 9.66 -28.27
CA SER A 325 0.96 10.56 -27.22
C SER A 325 -0.04 11.67 -26.83
N TRP A 326 -1.21 11.72 -27.45
CA TRP A 326 -2.27 12.66 -27.06
C TRP A 326 -2.77 12.35 -25.64
N PRO A 327 -2.92 13.36 -24.76
CA PRO A 327 -3.40 13.17 -23.39
C PRO A 327 -4.86 12.67 -23.42
N GLY A 328 -5.04 11.36 -23.28
CA GLY A 328 -6.31 10.66 -23.48
C GLY A 328 -6.28 9.45 -24.43
N SER A 329 -5.14 9.13 -25.04
CA SER A 329 -5.00 7.97 -25.92
C SER A 329 -4.90 6.64 -25.13
N LEU A 330 -5.15 5.51 -25.80
CA LEU A 330 -4.98 4.16 -25.24
C LEU A 330 -3.52 3.81 -24.83
N GLN A 331 -2.54 4.63 -25.20
CA GLN A 331 -1.14 4.49 -24.76
C GLN A 331 -0.89 5.15 -23.40
N ASP A 332 -1.72 6.08 -22.95
CA ASP A 332 -1.71 6.59 -21.56
C ASP A 332 -2.11 5.52 -20.54
N LEU A 333 -2.63 4.36 -20.98
CA LEU A 333 -2.77 3.18 -20.11
C LEU A 333 -1.42 2.51 -19.80
N SER A 334 -0.37 2.75 -20.60
CA SER A 334 1.01 2.29 -20.35
C SER A 334 1.74 3.22 -19.37
N TRP A 335 1.54 4.54 -19.53
CA TRP A 335 1.83 5.56 -18.51
C TRP A 335 0.85 5.50 -17.33
N GLY A 336 -0.22 4.71 -17.44
CA GLY A 336 -1.16 4.36 -16.39
C GLY A 336 -0.50 3.72 -15.18
N ARG A 337 0.73 3.18 -15.31
CA ARG A 337 1.58 2.85 -14.15
C ARG A 337 1.83 4.05 -13.21
N TYR A 338 1.81 5.27 -13.73
CA TYR A 338 1.89 6.52 -12.98
C TYR A 338 0.55 7.28 -12.95
N TRP A 339 -0.23 7.25 -14.04
CA TRP A 339 -1.50 7.99 -14.19
C TRP A 339 -2.69 7.34 -13.46
N PHE A 340 -2.83 6.01 -13.52
CA PHE A 340 -3.86 5.27 -12.77
C PHE A 340 -3.60 5.37 -11.26
N TRP A 341 -2.32 5.28 -10.87
CA TRP A 341 -1.90 5.46 -9.48
C TRP A 341 -2.07 6.91 -8.99
N GLY A 342 -1.81 7.91 -9.84
CA GLY A 342 -1.90 9.34 -9.51
C GLY A 342 -3.30 9.97 -9.59
N ARG A 343 -4.25 9.40 -10.33
CA ARG A 343 -5.63 9.96 -10.46
C ARG A 343 -6.77 9.02 -10.05
N VAL A 344 -6.59 7.70 -10.12
CA VAL A 344 -7.67 6.73 -9.76
C VAL A 344 -7.43 6.13 -8.38
N ILE A 345 -6.18 5.85 -8.03
CA ILE A 345 -5.81 5.35 -6.69
C ILE A 345 -5.54 6.51 -5.72
N TRP A 346 -4.98 7.63 -6.18
CA TRP A 346 -4.69 8.79 -5.32
C TRP A 346 -5.90 9.40 -4.61
N PRO A 347 -7.09 9.54 -5.23
CA PRO A 347 -8.23 10.04 -4.50
C PRO A 347 -8.69 9.02 -3.47
N GLY A 348 -8.63 7.72 -3.74
CA GLY A 348 -9.36 6.79 -2.90
C GLY A 348 -8.68 5.66 -2.17
N LEU A 349 -7.38 5.44 -2.37
CA LEU A 349 -6.62 4.66 -1.39
C LEU A 349 -6.54 5.35 -0.02
N LEU A 350 -6.96 6.62 0.08
CA LEU A 350 -7.14 7.33 1.34
C LEU A 350 -8.46 6.91 2.00
N ILE A 351 -8.32 5.86 2.79
CA ILE A 351 -8.92 5.68 4.11
C ILE A 351 -10.30 6.35 4.29
N GLY A 352 -11.35 5.54 4.19
CA GLY A 352 -12.57 5.76 4.97
C GLY A 352 -13.02 4.47 5.61
N ASP A 353 -12.38 4.19 6.74
CA ASP A 353 -12.97 3.60 7.95
C ASP A 353 -11.87 3.42 9.02
N GLN A 354 -10.61 3.35 8.60
CA GLN A 354 -9.44 3.19 9.48
C GLN A 354 -9.07 4.46 10.29
N LEU A 355 -9.18 5.67 9.72
CA LEU A 355 -8.90 6.93 10.45
C LEU A 355 -9.99 7.31 11.47
N ARG A 356 -11.17 6.70 11.41
CA ARG A 356 -12.33 7.08 12.24
C ARG A 356 -12.45 6.27 13.54
N GLY A 357 -11.57 5.30 13.80
CA GLY A 357 -11.67 4.45 14.99
C GLY A 357 -12.96 3.62 15.10
N ARG A 358 -13.80 3.61 14.05
CA ARG A 358 -14.98 2.76 13.94
C ARG A 358 -14.68 1.64 12.98
N ILE A 359 -14.19 0.54 13.54
CA ILE A 359 -14.21 -0.75 12.84
C ILE A 359 -15.68 -1.18 12.76
N ARG A 360 -16.29 -1.10 11.58
CA ARG A 360 -17.52 -1.84 11.29
C ARG A 360 -17.24 -2.83 10.18
N TRP A 361 -16.58 -3.94 10.53
CA TRP A 361 -16.65 -5.15 9.72
C TRP A 361 -18.10 -5.64 9.67
N ARG A 362 -18.86 -5.19 8.66
CA ARG A 362 -20.10 -5.85 8.28
C ARG A 362 -20.16 -5.99 6.75
N ARG A 363 -20.02 -7.26 6.36
CA ARG A 363 -20.57 -7.93 5.17
C ARG A 363 -19.78 -7.84 3.86
N PHE A 364 -19.00 -8.89 3.63
CA PHE A 364 -18.82 -9.63 2.38
C PHE A 364 -18.13 -10.93 2.85
N PHE A 365 -18.71 -12.14 2.96
CA PHE A 365 -19.78 -12.88 2.28
C PHE A 365 -20.55 -13.77 3.29
N VAL A 366 -21.83 -13.99 3.00
CA VAL A 366 -22.70 -15.17 3.31
C VAL A 366 -22.69 -15.81 4.71
N GLY A 367 -23.84 -15.68 5.40
CA GLY A 367 -24.48 -16.85 6.03
C GLY A 367 -24.26 -17.15 7.52
N ALA A 368 -24.59 -16.23 8.43
CA ALA A 368 -25.00 -16.64 9.79
C ALA A 368 -25.96 -15.61 10.42
N LYS A 369 -27.21 -16.02 10.62
CA LYS A 369 -28.20 -15.34 11.47
C LYS A 369 -27.61 -15.17 12.87
N GLN A 370 -27.63 -13.94 13.39
CA GLN A 370 -27.47 -13.68 14.82
C GLN A 370 -28.87 -13.41 15.40
N PRO A 371 -29.27 -14.05 16.52
CA PRO A 371 -30.60 -13.87 17.10
C PRO A 371 -30.74 -12.47 17.70
N ARG A 372 -31.94 -11.90 17.56
CA ARG A 372 -32.32 -10.60 18.13
C ARG A 372 -32.57 -10.75 19.63
N GLY A 373 -32.11 -9.73 20.37
CA GLY A 373 -32.86 -9.14 21.48
C GLY A 373 -32.53 -9.66 22.87
N VAL A 374 -31.92 -8.79 23.69
CA VAL A 374 -32.43 -8.47 25.02
C VAL A 374 -32.19 -6.98 25.25
N PHE A 375 -33.29 -6.23 25.35
CA PHE A 375 -33.36 -4.86 25.83
C PHE A 375 -33.04 -4.84 27.33
N TYR A 376 -32.20 -3.92 27.78
CA TYR A 376 -32.19 -3.48 29.18
C TYR A 376 -32.61 -2.02 29.25
N ILE A 377 -33.76 -1.82 29.90
CA ILE A 377 -34.42 -0.55 30.22
C ILE A 377 -33.66 0.12 31.38
N PRO A 378 -33.43 1.44 31.40
CA PRO A 378 -32.86 2.12 32.55
C PRO A 378 -33.95 2.34 33.60
N CYS A 379 -33.82 1.70 34.77
CA CYS A 379 -34.70 1.95 35.90
C CYS A 379 -34.15 3.10 36.74
N MET A 380 -34.96 4.14 36.84
CA MET A 380 -34.79 5.37 37.60
C MET A 380 -35.33 5.10 39.01
N THR A 381 -34.48 5.12 40.04
CA THR A 381 -34.95 5.04 41.44
C THR A 381 -34.20 6.02 42.33
N LEU A 382 -34.90 7.13 42.56
CA LEU A 382 -35.03 7.96 43.76
C LEU A 382 -34.23 7.56 45.01
N ARG A 383 -33.60 8.58 45.61
CA ARG A 383 -33.15 8.61 47.02
C ARG A 383 -34.31 8.28 47.97
N PRO A 384 -33.98 7.71 49.13
CA PRO A 384 -34.45 8.34 50.35
C PRO A 384 -33.37 8.51 51.41
N THR A 385 -33.70 9.45 52.29
CA THR A 385 -33.08 9.96 53.51
C THR A 385 -32.74 8.90 54.55
N SER A 386 -31.67 9.18 55.31
CA SER A 386 -31.38 8.66 56.66
C SER A 386 -32.60 8.76 57.60
N PRO A 387 -32.72 7.88 58.61
CA PRO A 387 -32.13 8.22 59.92
C PRO A 387 -31.54 7.03 60.71
N PHE A 388 -30.72 7.41 61.69
CA PHE A 388 -30.02 6.63 62.74
C PHE A 388 -28.70 5.97 62.37
#